data_AF-W1YM79-F1
#
_entry.id   AF-W1YM79-F1
#
_cell.length_a   1.000
_cell.length_b   1.000
_cell.length_c   1.000
_cell.angle_alpha   90.00
_cell.angle_beta   90.00
_cell.angle_gamma   90.00
#
_symmetry.space_group_name_H-M   'P 1'
#
loop_
_entity.id
_entity.type
_entity.pdbx_description
1 polymer ?
#
loop_
_entity_poly.entity_id
_entity_poly.type
_entity_poly.pdbx_seq_one_letter_code
_entity_poly.pdbx_strand_id
1 'polypeptide(L)'
;QMPLHMRLPKLRGFRNPNRVEFQPVNVGRIAELFPEGGVVSVEDLVAKGAVRGGRLVKVLGTGDVNVKLDITVDAWSGSAKE
;
A
#
# COMPACT_ATOMS: atom_id res chain seq x y z
N GLN A 1 38.71 -6.99 21.00
CA GLN A 1 38.02 -7.46 19.77
C GLN A 1 37.34 -6.28 19.10
N MET A 2 37.41 -6.14 17.77
CA MET A 2 36.77 -5.02 17.06
C MET A 2 35.24 -5.14 17.08
N PRO A 3 34.50 -4.05 17.37
CA PRO A 3 33.04 -4.03 17.34
C PRO A 3 32.45 -4.30 15.94
N LEU A 4 31.25 -4.93 15.89
CA LEU A 4 30.62 -5.39 14.64
C LEU A 4 30.38 -4.25 13.62
N HIS A 5 29.96 -3.06 14.08
CA HIS A 5 29.66 -1.91 13.23
C HIS A 5 30.90 -1.29 12.55
N MET A 6 32.11 -1.68 12.98
CA MET A 6 33.37 -1.26 12.35
C MET A 6 33.94 -2.32 11.41
N ARG A 7 33.46 -3.56 11.51
CA ARG A 7 33.92 -4.69 10.68
C ARG A 7 33.10 -4.84 9.40
N LEU A 8 31.83 -4.42 9.43
CA LEU A 8 30.94 -4.50 8.28
C LEU A 8 31.12 -3.26 7.38
N PRO A 9 31.14 -3.42 6.05
CA PRO A 9 31.15 -2.29 5.12
C PRO A 9 29.84 -1.51 5.25
N LYS A 10 29.90 -0.21 4.93
CA LYS A 10 28.69 0.63 4.86
C LYS A 10 27.74 0.10 3.78
N LEU A 11 26.44 0.22 4.04
CA LEU A 11 25.42 -0.10 3.04
C LEU A 11 25.65 0.75 1.78
N ARG A 12 25.56 0.10 0.62
CA ARG A 12 25.79 0.74 -0.68
C ARG A 12 24.61 1.63 -1.07
N GLY A 13 24.87 2.62 -1.92
CA GLY A 13 23.84 3.50 -2.49
C GLY A 13 23.62 4.79 -1.71
N PHE A 14 22.52 5.47 -2.02
CA PHE A 14 22.11 6.74 -1.40
C PHE A 14 20.61 6.77 -1.17
N ARG A 15 20.14 7.64 -0.27
CA ARG A 15 18.72 7.88 -0.05
C ARG A 15 18.25 9.00 -0.99
N ASN A 16 17.39 8.68 -1.95
CA ASN A 16 16.80 9.68 -2.86
C ASN A 16 15.85 10.62 -2.07
N PRO A 17 16.09 11.95 -2.03
CA PRO A 17 15.21 12.91 -1.36
C PRO A 17 13.81 12.99 -2.00
N ASN A 18 13.71 12.77 -3.31
CA ASN A 18 12.48 12.90 -4.10
C ASN A 18 11.75 11.55 -4.27
N ARG A 19 12.00 10.58 -3.39
CA ARG A 19 11.30 9.29 -3.44
C ARG A 19 9.82 9.49 -3.10
N VAL A 20 8.95 9.23 -4.07
CA VAL A 20 7.51 9.15 -3.85
C VAL A 20 7.17 7.82 -3.19
N GLU A 21 6.72 7.89 -1.94
CA GLU A 21 6.33 6.72 -1.16
C GLU A 21 4.82 6.54 -1.18
N PHE A 22 4.39 5.34 -1.58
CA PHE A 22 2.99 4.94 -1.56
C PHE A 22 2.72 4.06 -0.34
N GLN A 23 1.54 4.21 0.23
CA GLN A 23 0.99 3.31 1.23
C GLN A 23 0.32 2.13 0.50
N PRO A 24 0.80 0.89 0.71
CA PRO A 24 0.20 -0.27 0.07
C PRO A 24 -1.08 -0.70 0.78
N VAL A 25 -2.10 -1.08 -0.01
CA VAL A 25 -3.33 -1.73 0.47
C VAL A 25 -3.63 -2.94 -0.40
N ASN A 26 -3.93 -4.07 0.22
CA ASN A 26 -4.23 -5.30 -0.50
C ASN A 26 -5.73 -5.42 -0.79
N VAL A 27 -6.09 -5.95 -1.96
CA VAL A 27 -7.49 -6.14 -2.37
C VAL A 27 -8.29 -7.03 -1.41
N GLY A 28 -7.68 -8.09 -0.84
CA GLY A 28 -8.36 -8.92 0.16
C GLY A 28 -8.74 -8.15 1.42
N ARG A 29 -7.89 -7.21 1.85
CA ARG A 29 -8.20 -6.34 2.99
C ARG A 29 -9.34 -5.37 2.69
N ILE A 30 -9.44 -4.91 1.44
CA ILE A 30 -10.56 -4.06 1.01
C ILE A 30 -11.86 -4.87 1.00
N ALA A 31 -11.83 -6.11 0.49
CA ALA A 31 -12.99 -6.99 0.50
C ALA A 31 -13.51 -7.29 1.92
N GLU A 32 -12.62 -7.46 2.91
CA GLU A 32 -13.01 -7.60 4.33
C GLU A 32 -13.70 -6.35 4.90
N LEU A 33 -13.24 -5.17 4.49
CA LEU A 33 -13.76 -3.89 5.01
C LEU A 33 -15.06 -3.44 4.33
N PHE A 34 -15.30 -3.93 3.11
CA PHE A 34 -16.45 -3.61 2.27
C PHE A 34 -17.15 -4.88 1.77
N PRO A 35 -17.81 -5.64 2.66
CA PRO A 35 -18.47 -6.89 2.30
C PRO A 35 -19.68 -6.70 1.38
N GLU A 36 -20.33 -5.54 1.42
CA GLU A 36 -21.48 -5.21 0.54
C GLU A 36 -21.03 -4.70 -0.83
N GLY A 37 -19.75 -4.39 -1.00
CA GLY A 37 -19.20 -3.82 -2.22
C GLY A 37 -19.52 -2.34 -2.38
N GLY A 38 -19.28 -1.83 -3.58
CA GLY A 38 -19.61 -0.46 -3.95
C GLY A 38 -18.39 0.41 -4.24
N VAL A 39 -18.62 1.72 -4.19
CA VAL A 39 -17.61 2.73 -4.53
C VAL A 39 -16.73 2.96 -3.31
N VAL A 40 -15.42 2.80 -3.49
CA VAL A 40 -14.42 2.99 -2.43
C VAL A 40 -13.46 4.09 -2.83
N SER A 41 -13.51 5.21 -2.11
CA SER A 41 -12.55 6.31 -2.26
C SER A 41 -11.38 6.19 -1.28
N VAL A 42 -10.35 7.02 -1.45
CA VAL A 42 -9.26 7.14 -0.48
C VAL A 42 -9.81 7.59 0.89
N GLU A 43 -10.83 8.44 0.93
CA GLU A 43 -11.44 8.92 2.17
C GLU A 43 -12.14 7.78 2.92
N ASP A 44 -12.83 6.89 2.21
CA ASP A 44 -13.48 5.72 2.80
C ASP A 44 -12.45 4.73 3.37
N LEU A 45 -11.31 4.56 2.69
CA LEU A 45 -10.20 3.76 3.18
C LEU A 45 -9.57 4.37 4.44
N VAL A 46 -9.52 5.70 4.55
CA VAL A 46 -9.08 6.38 5.77
C VAL A 46 -10.10 6.18 6.89
N ALA A 47 -11.40 6.35 6.61
CA ALA A 47 -12.47 6.20 7.60
C ALA A 47 -12.54 4.79 8.19
N LYS A 48 -12.30 3.76 7.37
CA LYS A 48 -12.20 2.35 7.80
C LYS A 48 -10.84 1.99 8.41
N GLY A 49 -9.89 2.92 8.46
CA GLY A 49 -8.56 2.72 9.05
C GLY A 49 -7.62 1.84 8.20
N ALA A 50 -7.90 1.67 6.91
CA ALA A 50 -7.04 0.93 6.00
C ALA A 50 -5.80 1.73 5.60
N VAL A 51 -5.93 3.06 5.52
CA VAL A 51 -4.83 3.97 5.17
C VAL A 51 -4.74 5.17 6.11
N ARG A 52 -3.58 5.83 6.14
CA ARG A 52 -3.41 7.09 6.85
C ARG A 52 -3.78 8.24 5.92
N GLY A 53 -4.48 9.24 6.45
CA GLY A 53 -4.80 10.46 5.69
C GLY A 53 -3.55 11.20 5.22
N GLY A 54 -3.65 11.85 4.06
CA GLY A 54 -2.58 12.69 3.49
C GLY A 54 -1.40 11.92 2.89
N ARG A 55 -1.55 10.62 2.63
CA ARG A 55 -0.54 9.80 1.94
C ARG A 55 -1.10 9.24 0.65
N LEU A 56 -0.21 9.08 -0.35
CA LEU A 56 -0.54 8.43 -1.61
C LEU A 56 -0.81 6.93 -1.37
N VAL A 57 -1.84 6.40 -2.01
CA VAL A 57 -2.28 5.01 -1.82
C VAL A 57 -2.03 4.20 -3.09
N LYS A 58 -1.47 3.01 -2.92
CA LYS A 58 -1.30 2.05 -4.00
C LYS A 58 -2.00 0.73 -3.66
N VAL A 59 -2.90 0.29 -4.52
CA VAL A 59 -3.59 -1.00 -4.36
C VAL A 59 -2.78 -2.13 -4.96
N LEU A 60 -2.70 -3.24 -4.23
CA LEU A 60 -1.94 -4.45 -4.55
C LEU A 60 -2.87 -5.66 -4.62
N GLY A 61 -2.63 -6.57 -5.58
CA GLY A 61 -3.50 -7.70 -5.90
C GLY A 61 -3.27 -8.94 -5.02
N THR A 62 -3.12 -8.78 -3.70
CA THR A 62 -3.01 -9.92 -2.77
C THR A 62 -4.34 -10.18 -2.06
N GLY A 63 -4.80 -11.43 -2.08
CA GLY A 63 -6.05 -11.87 -1.46
C GLY A 63 -7.21 -11.95 -2.46
N ASP A 64 -8.29 -12.63 -2.05
CA ASP A 64 -9.45 -12.88 -2.90
C ASP A 64 -10.48 -11.74 -2.82
N VAL A 65 -11.10 -11.42 -3.95
CA VAL A 65 -12.18 -10.44 -4.05
C VAL A 65 -13.40 -11.12 -4.65
N ASN A 66 -14.44 -11.31 -3.84
CA ASN A 66 -15.71 -11.90 -4.29
C ASN A 66 -16.80 -10.85 -4.54
N VAL A 67 -16.48 -9.57 -4.36
CA VAL A 67 -17.47 -8.49 -4.36
C VAL A 67 -17.05 -7.43 -5.38
N LYS A 68 -18.03 -6.86 -6.09
CA LYS A 68 -17.77 -5.77 -7.03
C LYS A 68 -17.40 -4.50 -6.25
N LEU A 69 -16.18 -4.01 -6.48
CA LEU A 69 -15.63 -2.82 -5.84
C LEU A 69 -15.19 -1.83 -6.92
N ASP A 70 -15.74 -0.62 -6.90
CA ASP A 70 -15.34 0.49 -7.77
C ASP A 70 -14.39 1.40 -6.97
N ILE A 71 -13.08 1.14 -7.07
CA ILE A 71 -12.07 1.79 -6.22
C ILE A 71 -11.43 2.97 -6.97
N THR A 72 -11.33 4.12 -6.31
CA THR A 72 -10.61 5.31 -6.81
C THR A 72 -9.40 5.60 -5.93
N VAL A 73 -8.18 5.40 -6.46
CA VAL A 73 -6.89 5.56 -5.76
C VAL A 73 -5.80 6.10 -6.69
N ASP A 74 -4.66 6.52 -6.12
CA ASP A 74 -3.55 7.13 -6.87
C ASP A 74 -2.81 6.14 -7.78
N ALA A 75 -2.65 4.89 -7.34
CA ALA A 75 -1.86 3.90 -8.07
C ALA A 75 -2.34 2.45 -7.88
N TRP A 76 -1.94 1.59 -8.82
CA TRP A 76 -2.35 0.20 -8.91
C TRP A 76 -1.17 -0.71 -9.27
N SER A 77 -1.16 -1.96 -8.75
CA SER A 77 -0.34 -3.03 -9.32
C SER A 77 -1.00 -3.63 -10.56
N GLY A 78 -0.22 -4.29 -11.44
CA GLY A 78 -0.77 -5.00 -12.59
C GLY A 78 -1.80 -6.06 -12.17
N SER A 79 -1.44 -6.88 -11.19
CA SER A 79 -2.31 -7.91 -10.60
C SER A 79 -3.56 -7.39 -9.89
N ALA A 80 -3.67 -6.08 -9.63
CA ALA A 80 -4.87 -5.50 -9.03
C ALA A 80 -5.79 -4.85 -10.08
N LYS A 81 -5.31 -4.68 -11.31
CA LYS A 81 -6.10 -4.16 -12.43
C LYS A 81 -6.79 -5.26 -13.23
N GLU A 82 -6.19 -6.45 -13.23
CA GLU A 82 -6.77 -7.69 -13.77
C GLU A 82 -7.80 -8.25 -12.78
#